data_AF-A0A8K0R3D5-F1
#
_entry.id   AF-A0A8K0R3D5-F1
#
_cell.length_a   1.000
_cell.length_b   1.000
_cell.length_c   1.000
_cell.angle_alpha   90.00
_cell.angle_beta   90.00
_cell.angle_gamma   90.00
#
_symmetry.space_group_name_H-M   'P 1'
#
loop_
_entity.id
_entity.type
_entity.pdbx_description
1 polymer ?
#
loop_
_entity_poly.entity_id
_entity_poly.type
_entity_poly.pdbx_seq_one_letter_code
_entity_poly.pdbx_strand_id
1 'polypeptide(L)'
;MSKINSSRMSSRKLWFGTSAIVGRLSGAIISAFTTRSLHLDTSSGLLNLPAEMLVIIMSHMTRTDLKSLCETCRSLQEIATAELYHTVDLSSHNATSTSKSRETYQMSYPSAHHVPLDFLKREWTSLDHETFQRQRQFINSMAISPAHGKHVRRLHWTILDVNSRTWRWRGSGEDDWDLDARGALYEPEDEPLWTAFKRCTNISHVDICWIRPWREVTLPPPLFPSARSVRLSGCMTRAFVSRVLEPSSQNLEHLALVNLLRWSDGAQSLPQFDHISALNDYLYENNAEEELEPPSRLMLGALDFLIGRSSLTTLCIGTLGDKSRNGDADPRYDELYSSWSRILNDSRCTLQRFCFDQGVEIYGHGRPQRTVHKQREADRLFSKWILPVLLDSPWPLLRRLQLKGVQSLIHEGQFIQLDNAETQLPQIDLEISELLSKTLPEGASISVDAWASREYEQIYYEDMGVPF
;
A
#
# COMPACT_ATOMS: atom_id res chain seq x y z
N MET A 1 -44.50 34.94 6.49
CA MET A 1 -44.49 34.85 5.01
C MET A 1 -43.03 35.03 4.59
N SER A 2 -42.28 34.12 3.99
CA SER A 2 -42.49 32.81 3.35
C SER A 2 -41.37 31.85 3.77
N LYS A 3 -41.73 30.65 4.24
CA LYS A 3 -40.80 29.55 4.55
C LYS A 3 -40.55 28.73 3.28
N ILE A 4 -39.29 28.47 2.93
CA ILE A 4 -38.93 27.42 1.97
C ILE A 4 -38.27 26.28 2.77
N ASN A 5 -39.02 25.20 2.92
CA ASN A 5 -38.57 23.91 3.42
C ASN A 5 -37.79 23.21 2.31
N SER A 6 -36.55 22.80 2.59
CA SER A 6 -35.77 21.89 1.74
C SER A 6 -35.61 20.56 2.46
N SER A 7 -36.31 19.55 1.93
CA SER A 7 -36.32 18.16 2.37
C SER A 7 -35.02 17.44 1.98
N ARG A 8 -34.14 17.19 2.95
CA ARG A 8 -33.11 16.15 2.86
C ARG A 8 -33.76 14.78 3.16
N MET A 9 -34.25 14.09 2.13
CA MET A 9 -34.59 12.67 2.24
C MET A 9 -33.31 11.83 2.16
N SER A 10 -33.15 10.99 3.17
CA SER A 10 -32.02 10.09 3.41
C SER A 10 -32.13 8.84 2.54
N SER A 11 -31.26 8.73 1.53
CA SER A 11 -31.04 7.51 0.74
C SER A 11 -30.25 6.43 1.49
N ARG A 12 -29.98 6.61 2.80
CA ARG A 12 -29.23 5.63 3.62
C ARG A 12 -30.12 4.52 4.20
N LYS A 13 -31.46 4.60 4.15
CA LYS A 13 -32.33 3.61 4.82
C LYS A 13 -32.55 2.30 4.06
N LEU A 14 -32.28 2.22 2.76
CA LEU A 14 -32.52 1.00 1.97
C LEU A 14 -31.41 -0.05 2.05
N TRP A 15 -30.16 0.34 2.34
CA TRP A 15 -29.03 -0.59 2.43
C TRP A 15 -28.88 -1.27 3.80
N PHE A 16 -29.35 -0.64 4.88
CA PHE A 16 -29.29 -1.27 6.21
C PHE A 16 -30.37 -2.35 6.41
N GLY A 17 -31.48 -2.29 5.67
CA GLY A 17 -32.56 -3.27 5.77
C GLY A 17 -32.16 -4.66 5.27
N THR A 18 -31.47 -4.73 4.13
CA THR A 18 -30.99 -5.99 3.55
C THR A 18 -29.90 -6.64 4.40
N SER A 19 -28.94 -5.85 4.91
CA SER A 19 -27.88 -6.39 5.78
C SER A 19 -28.42 -6.96 7.10
N ALA A 20 -29.40 -6.29 7.72
CA ALA A 20 -30.01 -6.78 8.96
C ALA A 20 -30.85 -8.05 8.74
N ILE A 21 -31.55 -8.15 7.61
CA ILE A 21 -32.33 -9.35 7.26
C ILE A 21 -31.41 -10.52 6.96
N VAL A 22 -30.33 -10.31 6.19
CA VAL A 22 -29.36 -11.36 5.86
C VAL A 22 -28.60 -11.81 7.11
N GLY A 23 -28.23 -10.90 8.02
CA GLY A 23 -27.60 -11.26 9.30
C GLY A 23 -28.52 -12.05 10.24
N ARG A 24 -29.83 -11.78 10.25
CA ARG A 24 -30.81 -12.57 11.02
C ARG A 24 -31.05 -13.95 10.41
N LEU A 25 -31.09 -14.02 9.08
CA LEU A 25 -31.22 -15.29 8.36
C LEU A 25 -29.96 -16.16 8.53
N SER A 26 -28.76 -15.59 8.45
CA SER A 26 -27.53 -16.34 8.67
C SER A 26 -27.46 -16.89 10.10
N GLY A 27 -27.79 -16.07 11.10
CA GLY A 27 -27.86 -16.50 12.50
C GLY A 27 -28.89 -17.62 12.74
N ALA A 28 -30.08 -17.53 12.14
CA ALA A 28 -31.11 -18.56 12.24
C ALA A 28 -30.72 -19.87 11.54
N ILE A 29 -30.10 -19.79 10.36
CA ILE A 29 -29.59 -20.94 9.61
C ILE A 29 -28.47 -21.61 10.41
N ILE A 30 -27.48 -20.83 10.89
CA ILE A 30 -26.36 -21.35 11.67
C ILE A 30 -26.85 -21.98 12.98
N SER A 31 -27.80 -21.34 13.68
CA SER A 31 -28.41 -21.92 14.88
C SER A 31 -29.13 -23.23 14.57
N ALA A 32 -29.82 -23.33 13.43
CA ALA A 32 -30.46 -24.58 13.02
C ALA A 32 -29.44 -25.70 12.70
N PHE A 33 -28.24 -25.36 12.23
CA PHE A 33 -27.18 -26.32 11.89
C PHE A 33 -26.27 -26.72 13.07
N THR A 34 -25.98 -25.79 13.98
CA THR A 34 -25.08 -26.02 15.13
C THR A 34 -25.75 -26.78 16.26
N THR A 35 -27.08 -26.69 16.38
CA THR A 35 -27.86 -27.45 17.38
C THR A 35 -28.08 -28.88 16.87
N ARG A 36 -27.03 -29.71 16.89
CA ARG A 36 -27.10 -31.14 16.58
C ARG A 36 -28.05 -31.86 17.56
N SER A 37 -29.18 -32.35 17.07
CA SER A 37 -29.69 -33.72 17.31
C SER A 37 -31.08 -33.93 16.70
N LEU A 38 -31.30 -33.53 15.44
CA LEU A 38 -32.50 -33.93 14.71
C LEU A 38 -32.10 -34.41 13.32
N HIS A 39 -32.37 -35.69 13.08
CA HIS A 39 -32.37 -36.40 11.80
C HIS A 39 -33.42 -35.82 10.81
N LEU A 40 -33.48 -34.50 10.67
CA LEU A 40 -34.39 -33.82 9.76
C LEU A 40 -33.69 -33.54 8.43
N ASP A 41 -34.42 -33.74 7.34
CA ASP A 41 -34.14 -33.46 5.92
C ASP A 41 -33.71 -31.99 5.61
N THR A 42 -33.16 -31.25 6.56
CA THR A 42 -32.80 -29.82 6.42
C THR A 42 -31.64 -29.58 5.46
N SER A 43 -30.81 -30.59 5.17
CA SER A 43 -29.81 -30.51 4.10
C SER A 43 -30.46 -30.32 2.72
N SER A 44 -31.70 -30.76 2.52
CA SER A 44 -32.43 -30.55 1.26
C SER A 44 -32.79 -29.08 1.05
N GLY A 45 -33.20 -28.36 2.11
CA GLY A 45 -33.69 -26.98 1.99
C GLY A 45 -32.63 -25.99 1.53
N LEU A 46 -31.41 -26.09 2.07
CA LEU A 46 -30.31 -25.18 1.70
C LEU A 46 -29.78 -25.49 0.30
N LEU A 47 -29.62 -26.77 -0.05
CA LEU A 47 -29.13 -27.19 -1.36
C LEU A 47 -30.12 -26.92 -2.50
N ASN A 48 -31.40 -26.68 -2.18
CA ASN A 48 -32.41 -26.28 -3.15
C ASN A 48 -32.35 -24.79 -3.53
N LEU A 49 -31.52 -23.98 -2.86
CA LEU A 49 -31.32 -22.58 -3.23
C LEU A 49 -30.43 -22.47 -4.49
N PRO A 50 -30.68 -21.49 -5.37
CA PRO A 50 -29.77 -21.17 -6.47
C PRO A 50 -28.36 -20.87 -5.94
N ALA A 51 -27.34 -21.26 -6.72
CA ALA A 51 -25.94 -21.11 -6.31
C ALA A 51 -25.58 -19.65 -5.97
N GLU A 52 -26.16 -18.68 -6.68
CA GLU A 52 -25.97 -17.25 -6.44
C GLU A 52 -26.46 -16.83 -5.05
N MET A 53 -27.59 -17.39 -4.60
CA MET A 53 -28.13 -17.11 -3.26
C MET A 53 -27.25 -17.73 -2.17
N LEU A 54 -26.72 -18.92 -2.42
CA LEU A 54 -25.77 -19.57 -1.51
C LEU A 54 -24.49 -18.75 -1.37
N VAL A 55 -23.93 -18.26 -2.47
CA VAL A 55 -22.75 -17.38 -2.45
C VAL A 55 -23.04 -16.10 -1.65
N ILE A 56 -24.20 -15.47 -1.85
CA ILE A 56 -24.59 -14.28 -1.07
C ILE A 56 -24.67 -14.62 0.42
N ILE A 57 -25.35 -15.71 0.80
CA ILE A 57 -25.44 -16.15 2.20
C ILE A 57 -24.04 -16.36 2.79
N MET A 58 -23.19 -17.11 2.09
CA MET A 58 -21.83 -17.44 2.52
C MET A 58 -20.93 -16.21 2.66
N SER A 59 -21.07 -15.20 1.79
CA SER A 59 -20.31 -13.93 1.89
C SER A 59 -20.59 -13.13 3.17
N HIS A 60 -21.69 -13.44 3.86
CA HIS A 60 -22.07 -12.83 5.13
C HIS A 60 -21.78 -13.72 6.34
N MET A 61 -21.21 -14.91 6.14
CA MET A 61 -20.88 -15.85 7.22
C MET A 61 -19.47 -15.57 7.77
N THR A 62 -19.25 -15.94 9.03
CA THR A 62 -17.88 -15.88 9.58
C THR A 62 -17.02 -16.98 8.96
N ARG A 63 -15.69 -16.82 9.00
CA ARG A 63 -14.76 -17.87 8.54
C ARG A 63 -14.96 -19.19 9.28
N THR A 64 -15.33 -19.14 10.57
CA THR A 64 -15.61 -20.32 11.37
C THR A 64 -16.85 -21.05 10.84
N ASP A 65 -17.92 -20.32 10.56
CA ASP A 65 -19.16 -20.92 10.04
C ASP A 65 -18.95 -21.50 8.63
N LEU A 66 -18.19 -20.80 7.77
CA LEU A 66 -17.82 -21.30 6.44
C LEU A 66 -17.02 -22.59 6.54
N LYS A 67 -16.07 -22.68 7.48
CA LYS A 67 -15.32 -23.91 7.73
C LYS A 67 -16.25 -25.04 8.17
N SER A 68 -17.17 -24.79 9.09
CA SER A 68 -18.16 -25.79 9.50
C SER A 68 -19.04 -26.22 8.33
N LEU A 69 -19.44 -25.30 7.44
CA LEU A 69 -20.16 -25.64 6.22
C LEU A 69 -19.34 -26.52 5.27
N CYS A 70 -18.04 -26.28 5.12
CA CYS A 70 -17.16 -27.13 4.31
C CYS A 70 -17.13 -28.58 4.79
N GLU A 71 -17.40 -28.83 6.07
CA GLU A 71 -17.39 -30.16 6.68
C GLU A 71 -18.76 -30.88 6.56
N THR A 72 -19.80 -30.22 6.03
CA THR A 72 -21.17 -30.79 5.96
C THR A 72 -21.37 -31.74 4.78
N CYS A 73 -21.13 -31.28 3.55
CA CYS A 73 -21.27 -32.07 2.33
C CYS A 73 -20.41 -31.50 1.19
N ARG A 74 -20.14 -32.31 0.15
CA ARG A 74 -19.25 -31.93 -0.97
C ARG A 74 -19.73 -30.68 -1.73
N SER A 75 -21.03 -30.56 -2.01
CA SER A 75 -21.57 -29.40 -2.74
C SER A 75 -21.39 -28.10 -1.96
N LEU A 76 -21.66 -28.12 -0.65
CA LEU A 76 -21.41 -26.95 0.21
C LEU A 76 -19.92 -26.71 0.39
N GLN A 77 -19.10 -27.76 0.45
CA GLN A 77 -17.64 -27.65 0.49
C GLN A 77 -17.10 -26.88 -0.72
N GLU A 78 -17.55 -27.20 -1.93
CA GLU A 78 -17.09 -26.51 -3.15
C GLU A 78 -17.42 -25.01 -3.13
N ILE A 79 -18.66 -24.65 -2.77
CA ILE A 79 -19.11 -23.24 -2.73
C ILE A 79 -18.44 -22.49 -1.57
N ALA A 80 -18.40 -23.09 -0.38
CA ALA A 80 -17.80 -22.45 0.80
C ALA A 80 -16.28 -22.33 0.66
N THR A 81 -15.61 -23.28 0.00
CA THR A 81 -14.17 -23.16 -0.31
C THR A 81 -13.91 -21.98 -1.23
N ALA A 82 -14.76 -21.78 -2.24
CA ALA A 82 -14.64 -20.62 -3.12
C ALA A 82 -14.75 -19.30 -2.35
N GLU A 83 -15.68 -19.21 -1.39
CA GLU A 83 -15.84 -18.02 -0.56
C GLU A 83 -14.70 -17.85 0.46
N LEU A 84 -14.23 -18.93 1.10
CA LEU A 84 -13.09 -18.89 2.03
C LEU A 84 -11.83 -18.33 1.38
N TYR A 85 -11.57 -18.67 0.12
CA TYR A 85 -10.43 -18.19 -0.66
C TYR A 85 -10.69 -16.88 -1.42
N HIS A 86 -11.93 -16.37 -1.42
CA HIS A 86 -12.29 -15.18 -2.20
C HIS A 86 -11.40 -13.96 -1.85
N THR A 87 -11.18 -13.73 -0.56
CA THR A 87 -10.27 -12.69 -0.04
C THR A 87 -9.18 -13.31 0.83
N VAL A 88 -7.96 -13.29 0.31
CA VAL A 88 -6.74 -13.74 1.01
C VAL A 88 -6.03 -12.50 1.55
N ASP A 89 -6.17 -12.29 2.85
CA ASP A 89 -5.43 -11.26 3.57
C ASP A 89 -4.34 -11.89 4.43
N LEU A 90 -3.11 -11.71 3.96
CA LEU A 90 -1.86 -12.13 4.57
C LEU A 90 -0.92 -10.92 4.63
N SER A 91 -1.48 -9.78 5.02
CA SER A 91 -0.78 -8.51 5.15
C SER A 91 -0.69 -8.04 6.60
N SER A 92 0.49 -7.57 7.01
CA SER A 92 0.65 -6.82 8.26
C SER A 92 0.61 -5.30 8.03
N HIS A 93 0.96 -4.82 6.83
CA HIS A 93 0.96 -3.39 6.50
C HIS A 93 -0.43 -2.72 6.53
N ASN A 94 -1.51 -3.50 6.46
CA ASN A 94 -2.88 -3.00 6.55
C ASN A 94 -3.44 -3.01 7.97
N ALA A 95 -2.70 -3.54 8.95
CA ALA A 95 -3.13 -3.45 10.33
C ALA A 95 -3.05 -2.00 10.84
N THR A 96 -3.95 -1.65 11.74
CA THR A 96 -4.06 -0.31 12.32
C THR A 96 -3.01 -0.03 13.40
N SER A 97 -2.23 -1.03 13.78
CA SER A 97 -1.16 -0.89 14.75
C SER A 97 0.06 -0.21 14.13
N THR A 98 0.91 0.33 15.00
CA THR A 98 2.22 0.86 14.65
C THR A 98 3.31 -0.07 15.21
N SER A 99 4.55 0.09 14.73
CA SER A 99 5.73 -0.57 15.29
C SER A 99 6.80 0.46 15.62
N LYS A 100 7.76 0.10 16.47
CA LYS A 100 8.92 0.97 16.76
C LYS A 100 9.85 1.02 15.56
N SER A 101 10.47 2.17 15.29
CA SER A 101 11.56 2.25 14.32
C SER A 101 12.83 1.56 14.85
N ARG A 102 13.44 0.69 14.05
CA ARG A 102 14.70 -0.01 14.37
C ARG A 102 15.90 0.93 14.43
N GLU A 103 15.85 2.06 13.72
CA GLU A 103 16.97 3.02 13.68
C GLU A 103 17.07 3.88 14.94
N THR A 104 16.07 3.83 15.83
CA THR A 104 16.11 4.56 17.11
C THR A 104 17.28 4.12 18.00
N TYR A 105 17.87 2.94 17.78
CA TYR A 105 19.01 2.47 18.60
C TYR A 105 20.32 3.23 18.37
N GLN A 106 20.49 3.94 17.25
CA GLN A 106 21.77 4.57 16.91
C GLN A 106 21.86 6.05 17.30
N MET A 107 20.74 6.72 17.56
CA MET A 107 20.76 8.11 18.02
C MET A 107 20.26 8.16 19.45
N SER A 108 20.99 8.85 20.33
CA SER A 108 20.77 8.93 21.78
C SER A 108 19.44 9.58 22.22
N TYR A 109 18.41 9.57 21.37
CA TYR A 109 17.08 10.06 21.70
C TYR A 109 16.30 8.93 22.39
N PRO A 110 15.84 9.15 23.65
CA PRO A 110 15.15 8.13 24.45
C PRO A 110 13.73 7.76 23.93
N SER A 111 13.36 8.22 22.74
CA SER A 111 12.03 8.16 22.17
C SER A 111 11.91 7.15 21.03
N ALA A 112 11.41 5.95 21.31
CA ALA A 112 11.05 5.00 20.24
C ALA A 112 9.94 5.60 19.36
N HIS A 113 10.28 6.06 18.16
CA HIS A 113 9.30 6.57 17.22
C HIS A 113 8.43 5.41 16.71
N HIS A 114 7.12 5.56 16.84
CA HIS A 114 6.16 4.65 16.27
C HIS A 114 5.94 4.98 14.79
N VAL A 115 6.02 3.96 13.95
CA VAL A 115 5.93 4.06 12.50
C VAL A 115 4.88 3.09 11.97
N PRO A 116 4.23 3.39 10.83
CA PRO A 116 3.33 2.48 10.16
C PRO A 116 4.00 1.14 9.81
N LEU A 117 3.18 0.09 9.64
CA LEU A 117 3.68 -1.27 9.38
C LEU A 117 4.20 -1.51 7.95
N ASP A 118 4.08 -0.54 7.05
CA ASP A 118 4.79 -0.55 5.75
C ASP A 118 6.15 0.18 5.80
N PHE A 119 6.58 0.67 6.96
CA PHE A 119 7.90 1.28 7.10
C PHE A 119 9.00 0.20 7.10
N LEU A 120 9.89 0.24 6.11
CA LEU A 120 10.95 -0.78 5.89
C LEU A 120 11.83 -1.02 7.13
N LYS A 121 12.13 0.05 7.88
CA LYS A 121 13.10 0.03 8.99
C LYS A 121 12.43 -0.11 10.35
N ARG A 122 11.26 -0.74 10.43
CA ARG A 122 10.55 -0.96 11.70
C ARG A 122 10.99 -2.24 12.39
N GLU A 123 10.69 -2.34 13.67
CA GLU A 123 10.76 -3.57 14.44
C GLU A 123 9.66 -4.55 14.01
N TRP A 124 9.97 -5.82 14.20
CA TRP A 124 9.04 -6.92 13.96
C TRP A 124 8.02 -7.01 15.08
N THR A 125 6.78 -7.26 14.71
CA THR A 125 5.66 -7.43 15.63
C THR A 125 5.27 -8.91 15.75
N SER A 126 4.45 -9.25 16.75
CA SER A 126 3.84 -10.58 16.84
C SER A 126 2.98 -10.91 15.61
N LEU A 127 2.32 -9.90 15.04
CA LEU A 127 1.51 -10.03 13.83
C LEU A 127 2.34 -10.45 12.61
N ASP A 128 3.59 -9.97 12.47
CA ASP A 128 4.45 -10.38 11.36
C ASP A 128 4.79 -11.87 11.42
N HIS A 129 5.07 -12.38 12.61
CA HIS A 129 5.35 -13.80 12.82
C HIS A 129 4.13 -14.66 12.49
N GLU A 130 2.94 -14.27 12.97
CA GLU A 130 1.70 -14.97 12.63
C GLU A 130 1.42 -14.94 11.12
N THR A 131 1.55 -13.75 10.53
CA THR A 131 1.32 -13.52 9.09
C THR A 131 2.22 -14.41 8.26
N PHE A 132 3.51 -14.50 8.59
CA PHE A 132 4.43 -15.37 7.86
C PHE A 132 4.08 -16.86 7.98
N GLN A 133 3.69 -17.34 9.16
CA GLN A 133 3.28 -18.74 9.29
C GLN A 133 2.05 -19.03 8.43
N ARG A 134 1.09 -18.10 8.38
CA ARG A 134 -0.09 -18.22 7.53
C ARG A 134 0.25 -18.14 6.04
N GLN A 135 1.23 -17.32 5.65
CA GLN A 135 1.75 -17.28 4.28
C GLN A 135 2.35 -18.62 3.86
N ARG A 136 3.17 -19.25 4.71
CA ARG A 136 3.71 -20.59 4.44
C ARG A 136 2.60 -21.63 4.29
N GLN A 137 1.60 -21.60 5.17
CA GLN A 137 0.44 -22.50 5.07
C GLN A 137 -0.33 -22.28 3.76
N PHE A 138 -0.51 -21.04 3.34
CA PHE A 138 -1.18 -20.71 2.08
C PHE A 138 -0.37 -21.20 0.87
N ILE A 139 0.94 -20.95 0.83
CA ILE A 139 1.83 -21.44 -0.24
C ILE A 139 1.76 -22.98 -0.33
N ASN A 140 1.88 -23.67 0.80
CA ASN A 140 1.75 -25.12 0.85
C ASN A 140 0.37 -25.60 0.38
N SER A 141 -0.69 -24.90 0.76
CA SER A 141 -2.06 -25.23 0.33
C SER A 141 -2.24 -25.06 -1.18
N MET A 142 -1.65 -24.02 -1.78
CA MET A 142 -1.66 -23.81 -3.23
C MET A 142 -0.82 -24.85 -3.98
N ALA A 143 0.24 -25.36 -3.37
CA ALA A 143 1.02 -26.46 -3.92
C ALA A 143 0.23 -27.78 -3.90
N ILE A 144 -0.46 -28.10 -2.79
CA ILE A 144 -1.25 -29.32 -2.62
C ILE A 144 -2.54 -29.26 -3.46
N SER A 145 -3.18 -28.10 -3.56
CA SER A 145 -4.46 -27.92 -4.23
C SER A 145 -4.47 -26.66 -5.10
N PRO A 146 -3.80 -26.68 -6.26
CA PRO A 146 -3.69 -25.52 -7.15
C PRO A 146 -5.03 -24.97 -7.65
N ALA A 147 -6.07 -25.80 -7.65
CA ALA A 147 -7.43 -25.40 -8.03
C ALA A 147 -7.97 -24.27 -7.15
N HIS A 148 -7.58 -24.20 -5.87
CA HIS A 148 -8.03 -23.17 -4.95
C HIS A 148 -7.62 -21.75 -5.38
N GLY A 149 -6.50 -21.62 -6.09
CA GLY A 149 -6.03 -20.32 -6.60
C GLY A 149 -7.04 -19.64 -7.52
N LYS A 150 -7.86 -20.42 -8.25
CA LYS A 150 -8.90 -19.88 -9.13
C LYS A 150 -10.01 -19.14 -8.37
N HIS A 151 -10.16 -19.36 -7.07
CA HIS A 151 -11.17 -18.70 -6.24
C HIS A 151 -10.69 -17.35 -5.68
N VAL A 152 -9.37 -17.11 -5.64
CA VAL A 152 -8.82 -15.85 -5.13
C VAL A 152 -9.22 -14.69 -6.04
N ARG A 153 -9.86 -13.67 -5.45
CA ARG A 153 -10.27 -12.42 -6.13
C ARG A 153 -9.54 -11.21 -5.57
N ARG A 154 -9.22 -11.22 -4.27
CA ARG A 154 -8.51 -10.14 -3.58
C ARG A 154 -7.33 -10.73 -2.82
N LEU A 155 -6.14 -10.18 -3.05
CA LEU A 155 -4.90 -10.60 -2.43
C LEU A 155 -4.25 -9.40 -1.75
N HIS A 156 -4.14 -9.47 -0.42
CA HIS A 156 -3.32 -8.54 0.36
C HIS A 156 -2.14 -9.30 0.94
N TRP A 157 -0.92 -8.82 0.68
CA TRP A 157 0.29 -9.54 1.02
C TRP A 157 1.38 -8.61 1.52
N THR A 158 2.05 -8.99 2.62
CA THR A 158 3.30 -8.33 3.04
C THR A 158 4.45 -9.31 2.85
N ILE A 159 5.43 -8.97 2.02
CA ILE A 159 6.62 -9.78 1.81
C ILE A 159 7.52 -9.62 3.04
N LEU A 160 7.60 -10.68 3.84
CA LEU A 160 8.25 -10.75 5.15
C LEU A 160 9.44 -11.71 5.11
N ASP A 161 10.40 -11.51 6.02
CA ASP A 161 11.48 -12.47 6.25
C ASP A 161 11.76 -12.77 7.73
N VAL A 162 11.27 -13.92 8.22
CA VAL A 162 11.33 -14.27 9.66
C VAL A 162 12.67 -14.85 10.07
N ASN A 163 13.61 -15.08 9.13
CA ASN A 163 14.93 -15.59 9.48
C ASN A 163 15.84 -14.51 10.07
N SER A 164 15.33 -13.32 10.38
CA SER A 164 16.10 -12.21 10.95
C SER A 164 16.67 -12.45 12.36
N ARG A 165 16.52 -13.65 12.95
CA ARG A 165 17.27 -14.04 14.16
C ARG A 165 18.79 -13.94 13.96
N THR A 166 19.28 -13.95 12.73
CA THR A 166 20.70 -13.74 12.39
C THR A 166 21.10 -12.27 12.27
N TRP A 167 20.17 -11.31 12.22
CA TRP A 167 20.51 -9.87 12.26
C TRP A 167 20.55 -9.31 13.67
N ARG A 168 20.77 -10.15 14.70
CA ARG A 168 21.46 -9.65 15.89
C ARG A 168 22.85 -9.27 15.42
N TRP A 169 23.00 -8.01 15.03
CA TRP A 169 24.26 -7.30 15.03
C TRP A 169 24.80 -7.46 16.46
N ARG A 170 25.55 -8.54 16.72
CA ARG A 170 26.37 -8.64 17.91
C ARG A 170 27.44 -7.60 17.70
N GLY A 171 27.16 -6.38 18.14
CA GLY A 171 28.20 -5.41 18.38
C GLY A 171 29.26 -6.04 19.27
N SER A 172 30.51 -5.71 18.95
CA SER A 172 31.76 -6.06 19.62
C SER A 172 32.23 -7.52 19.49
N GLY A 173 32.98 -7.78 18.43
CA GLY A 173 33.85 -8.95 18.28
C GLY A 173 34.24 -9.11 16.82
N GLU A 174 35.37 -8.50 16.42
CA GLU A 174 35.80 -8.37 15.02
C GLU A 174 36.08 -9.68 14.26
N ASP A 175 36.08 -10.86 14.90
CA ASP A 175 36.70 -12.05 14.31
C ASP A 175 35.85 -13.33 14.33
N ASP A 176 34.53 -13.26 14.10
CA ASP A 176 33.73 -14.49 13.96
C ASP A 176 32.74 -14.43 12.79
N TRP A 177 33.27 -14.00 11.64
CA TRP A 177 32.67 -14.27 10.32
C TRP A 177 33.00 -15.68 9.82
N ASP A 178 33.67 -16.51 10.63
CA ASP A 178 34.01 -17.88 10.31
C ASP A 178 32.78 -18.80 10.40
N LEU A 179 32.00 -18.73 9.33
CA LEU A 179 31.79 -19.89 8.47
C LEU A 179 31.38 -21.18 9.19
N ASP A 180 30.19 -21.16 9.80
CA ASP A 180 29.21 -22.24 9.52
C ASP A 180 28.45 -21.92 8.21
N ALA A 181 29.16 -21.36 7.23
CA ALA A 181 28.73 -20.97 5.89
C ALA A 181 28.45 -22.15 4.95
N ARG A 182 28.23 -23.34 5.52
CA ARG A 182 27.65 -24.50 4.83
C ARG A 182 26.33 -24.93 5.46
N GLY A 183 25.94 -24.36 6.60
CA GLY A 183 24.66 -24.57 7.26
C GLY A 183 23.60 -23.58 6.78
N ALA A 184 23.19 -23.71 5.53
CA ALA A 184 22.03 -23.04 4.95
C ALA A 184 22.05 -21.50 5.02
N LEU A 185 22.73 -20.89 4.04
CA LEU A 185 22.06 -19.86 3.24
C LEU A 185 20.73 -20.46 2.74
N TYR A 186 19.74 -20.47 3.62
CA TYR A 186 18.35 -20.54 3.21
C TYR A 186 18.11 -19.21 2.52
N GLU A 187 18.58 -19.09 1.28
CA GLU A 187 17.91 -18.22 0.31
C GLU A 187 16.50 -18.79 0.25
N PRO A 188 15.48 -18.13 0.82
CA PRO A 188 14.13 -18.51 0.50
C PRO A 188 14.04 -18.24 -1.00
N GLU A 189 14.09 -19.30 -1.80
CA GLU A 189 13.68 -19.23 -3.19
C GLU A 189 12.32 -18.54 -3.16
N ASP A 190 12.20 -17.42 -3.87
CA ASP A 190 10.90 -16.76 -4.01
C ASP A 190 9.97 -17.60 -4.93
N GLU A 191 10.51 -18.65 -5.55
CA GLU A 191 9.82 -19.51 -6.53
C GLU A 191 8.55 -20.20 -5.99
N PRO A 192 8.48 -20.73 -4.75
CA PRO A 192 7.24 -21.24 -4.19
C PRO A 192 6.17 -20.16 -4.03
N LEU A 193 6.57 -18.93 -3.68
CA LEU A 193 5.67 -17.78 -3.61
C LEU A 193 5.16 -17.41 -5.00
N TRP A 194 6.05 -17.29 -5.99
CA TRP A 194 5.69 -17.00 -7.38
C TRP A 194 4.79 -18.07 -7.98
N THR A 195 5.07 -19.34 -7.68
CA THR A 195 4.22 -20.47 -8.07
C THR A 195 2.83 -20.33 -7.48
N ALA A 196 2.70 -20.00 -6.19
CA ALA A 196 1.41 -19.79 -5.55
C ALA A 196 0.65 -18.59 -6.17
N PHE A 197 1.33 -17.46 -6.40
CA PHE A 197 0.75 -16.28 -7.04
C PHE A 197 0.27 -16.59 -8.46
N LYS A 198 1.03 -17.34 -9.24
CA LYS A 198 0.67 -17.77 -10.60
C LYS A 198 -0.58 -18.65 -10.64
N ARG A 199 -0.90 -19.40 -9.57
CA ARG A 199 -2.16 -20.15 -9.46
C ARG A 199 -3.38 -19.26 -9.26
N CYS A 200 -3.17 -18.02 -8.79
CA CYS A 200 -4.24 -17.08 -8.49
C CYS A 200 -4.65 -16.27 -9.74
N THR A 201 -5.26 -16.94 -10.73
CA THR A 201 -5.47 -16.38 -12.07
C THR A 201 -6.55 -15.30 -12.17
N ASN A 202 -7.45 -15.24 -11.18
CA ASN A 202 -8.65 -14.41 -11.21
C ASN A 202 -8.60 -13.23 -10.24
N ILE A 203 -7.39 -12.85 -9.79
CA ILE A 203 -7.22 -11.71 -8.90
C ILE A 203 -7.64 -10.43 -9.62
N SER A 204 -8.57 -9.70 -9.00
CA SER A 204 -9.05 -8.39 -9.43
C SER A 204 -8.46 -7.26 -8.59
N HIS A 205 -8.07 -7.56 -7.34
CA HIS A 205 -7.49 -6.60 -6.40
C HIS A 205 -6.19 -7.16 -5.81
N VAL A 206 -5.10 -6.42 -5.97
CA VAL A 206 -3.76 -6.74 -5.47
C VAL A 206 -3.31 -5.63 -4.53
N ASP A 207 -2.87 -5.97 -3.32
CA ASP A 207 -2.22 -5.05 -2.39
C ASP A 207 -0.93 -5.72 -1.88
N ILE A 208 0.23 -5.26 -2.34
CA ILE A 208 1.53 -5.85 -2.00
C ILE A 208 2.38 -4.80 -1.31
N CYS A 209 2.92 -5.18 -0.15
CA CYS A 209 3.93 -4.41 0.57
C CYS A 209 5.23 -5.22 0.67
N TRP A 210 6.35 -4.63 0.27
CA TRP A 210 7.66 -5.26 0.40
C TRP A 210 8.46 -4.64 1.53
N ILE A 211 8.59 -5.36 2.65
CA ILE A 211 9.35 -4.88 3.82
C ILE A 211 10.56 -5.77 4.16
N ARG A 212 10.79 -6.82 3.37
CA ARG A 212 12.01 -7.63 3.46
C ARG A 212 13.22 -6.73 3.18
N PRO A 213 14.32 -6.82 3.95
CA PRO A 213 15.45 -5.90 3.81
C PRO A 213 16.40 -6.24 2.66
N TRP A 214 15.93 -7.04 1.70
CA TRP A 214 16.61 -7.28 0.44
C TRP A 214 15.59 -7.51 -0.68
N ARG A 215 16.10 -7.43 -1.92
CA ARG A 215 15.31 -7.57 -3.15
C ARG A 215 14.90 -9.01 -3.44
N GLU A 216 14.12 -9.20 -4.49
CA GLU A 216 13.74 -10.51 -5.04
C GLU A 216 15.01 -11.33 -5.40
N VAL A 217 15.04 -12.61 -5.00
CA VAL A 217 16.08 -13.57 -5.40
C VAL A 217 15.89 -13.96 -6.86
N THR A 218 14.65 -14.28 -7.23
CA THR A 218 14.23 -14.59 -8.59
C THR A 218 13.10 -13.64 -8.99
N LEU A 219 13.14 -13.05 -10.18
CA LEU A 219 12.04 -12.22 -10.66
C LEU A 219 10.80 -13.09 -10.94
N PRO A 220 9.59 -12.67 -10.52
CA PRO A 220 8.39 -13.42 -10.85
C PRO A 220 8.11 -13.39 -12.36
N PRO A 221 7.38 -14.39 -12.90
CA PRO A 221 6.76 -14.26 -14.21
C PRO A 221 5.73 -13.11 -14.20
N PRO A 222 5.20 -12.70 -15.36
CA PRO A 222 4.04 -11.79 -15.41
C PRO A 222 2.91 -12.23 -14.46
N LEU A 223 2.52 -11.37 -13.52
CA LEU A 223 1.52 -11.64 -12.49
C LEU A 223 0.22 -10.88 -12.73
N PHE A 224 -0.88 -11.45 -12.22
CA PHE A 224 -2.20 -10.81 -12.08
C PHE A 224 -2.77 -10.10 -13.33
N PRO A 225 -2.84 -10.76 -14.50
CA PRO A 225 -3.35 -10.13 -15.73
C PRO A 225 -4.81 -9.66 -15.66
N SER A 226 -5.59 -10.18 -14.70
CA SER A 226 -6.99 -9.79 -14.46
C SER A 226 -7.16 -8.67 -13.44
N ALA A 227 -6.05 -8.14 -12.88
CA ALA A 227 -6.13 -7.11 -11.85
C ALA A 227 -6.72 -5.82 -12.42
N ARG A 228 -7.61 -5.21 -11.65
CA ARG A 228 -8.19 -3.88 -11.93
C ARG A 228 -7.79 -2.87 -10.88
N SER A 229 -7.43 -3.34 -9.68
CA SER A 229 -6.96 -2.52 -8.59
C SER A 229 -5.61 -3.06 -8.11
N VAL A 230 -4.57 -2.22 -8.16
CA VAL A 230 -3.25 -2.56 -7.65
C VAL A 230 -2.79 -1.51 -6.65
N ARG A 231 -2.34 -1.94 -5.48
CA ARG A 231 -1.64 -1.13 -4.50
C ARG A 231 -0.26 -1.71 -4.22
N LEU A 232 0.76 -0.88 -4.30
CA LEU A 232 2.16 -1.24 -4.06
C LEU A 232 2.75 -0.33 -2.99
N SER A 233 3.51 -0.93 -2.07
CA SER A 233 4.17 -0.21 -0.98
C SER A 233 5.48 -0.87 -0.55
N GLY A 234 6.35 -0.12 0.14
CA GLY A 234 7.64 -0.62 0.58
C GLY A 234 8.70 -0.58 -0.52
N CYS A 235 9.72 -1.44 -0.42
CA CYS A 235 10.92 -1.38 -1.28
C CYS A 235 10.93 -2.52 -2.30
N MET A 236 10.84 -2.23 -3.60
CA MET A 236 10.76 -3.23 -4.68
C MET A 236 11.76 -2.90 -5.79
N THR A 237 12.09 -3.86 -6.64
CA THR A 237 12.82 -3.57 -7.89
C THR A 237 11.85 -3.04 -8.96
N ARG A 238 12.35 -2.26 -9.92
CA ARG A 238 11.52 -1.81 -11.07
C ARG A 238 10.98 -3.00 -11.86
N ALA A 239 11.79 -4.06 -12.00
CA ALA A 239 11.40 -5.28 -12.68
C ALA A 239 10.25 -6.00 -11.97
N PHE A 240 10.25 -6.08 -10.64
CA PHE A 240 9.10 -6.64 -9.91
C PHE A 240 7.83 -5.82 -10.15
N VAL A 241 7.91 -4.49 -10.07
CA VAL A 241 6.77 -3.60 -10.29
C VAL A 241 6.20 -3.76 -11.71
N SER A 242 7.04 -3.86 -12.74
CA SER A 242 6.57 -4.09 -14.10
C SER A 242 5.89 -5.46 -14.26
N ARG A 243 6.43 -6.53 -13.64
CA ARG A 243 5.81 -7.86 -13.67
C ARG A 243 4.43 -7.90 -13.01
N VAL A 244 4.14 -7.01 -12.07
CA VAL A 244 2.82 -6.88 -11.41
C VAL A 244 1.85 -6.02 -12.23
N LEU A 245 2.32 -4.91 -12.79
CA LEU A 245 1.47 -3.88 -13.40
C LEU A 245 1.28 -4.04 -14.92
N GLU A 246 2.33 -4.40 -15.67
CA GLU A 246 2.24 -4.51 -17.14
C GLU A 246 1.15 -5.49 -17.61
N PRO A 247 0.98 -6.69 -17.01
CA PRO A 247 0.01 -7.66 -17.50
C PRO A 247 -1.45 -7.20 -17.37
N SER A 248 -1.70 -6.27 -16.45
CA SER A 248 -3.03 -5.71 -16.18
C SER A 248 -3.20 -4.28 -16.73
N SER A 249 -2.18 -3.70 -17.37
CA SER A 249 -2.14 -2.29 -17.76
C SER A 249 -3.39 -1.79 -18.49
N GLN A 250 -3.95 -2.57 -19.41
CA GLN A 250 -5.16 -2.23 -20.17
C GLN A 250 -6.46 -2.27 -19.35
N ASN A 251 -6.49 -3.06 -18.28
CA ASN A 251 -7.65 -3.24 -17.41
C ASN A 251 -7.50 -2.53 -16.06
N LEU A 252 -6.37 -1.85 -15.83
CA LEU A 252 -6.05 -1.23 -14.57
C LEU A 252 -6.91 0.03 -14.38
N GLU A 253 -7.85 -0.05 -13.45
CA GLU A 253 -8.80 1.02 -13.11
C GLU A 253 -8.34 1.80 -11.88
N HIS A 254 -7.66 1.16 -10.93
CA HIS A 254 -7.20 1.76 -9.67
C HIS A 254 -5.72 1.45 -9.42
N LEU A 255 -4.92 2.50 -9.24
CA LEU A 255 -3.52 2.39 -8.87
C LEU A 255 -3.25 3.19 -7.59
N ALA A 256 -2.61 2.56 -6.61
CA ALA A 256 -2.14 3.20 -5.40
C ALA A 256 -0.67 2.88 -5.13
N LEU A 257 0.17 3.90 -5.02
CA LEU A 257 1.56 3.77 -4.62
C LEU A 257 1.70 4.38 -3.23
N VAL A 258 2.24 3.65 -2.27
CA VAL A 258 2.37 4.13 -0.90
C VAL A 258 3.79 3.89 -0.43
N ASN A 259 4.61 4.94 -0.46
CA ASN A 259 6.04 4.89 -0.15
C ASN A 259 6.73 3.79 -0.97
N LEU A 260 6.53 3.81 -2.29
CA LEU A 260 7.17 2.87 -3.20
C LEU A 260 8.64 3.28 -3.38
N LEU A 261 9.52 2.57 -2.69
CA LEU A 261 10.97 2.73 -2.71
C LEU A 261 11.60 1.74 -3.68
N ARG A 262 12.82 2.02 -4.13
CA ARG A 262 13.56 1.21 -5.09
C ARG A 262 14.72 0.48 -4.41
N TRP A 263 14.80 -0.84 -4.62
CA TRP A 263 16.05 -1.56 -4.36
C TRP A 263 17.13 -1.08 -5.32
N SER A 264 18.40 -1.17 -4.93
CA SER A 264 19.52 -0.96 -5.85
C SER A 264 19.35 -1.86 -7.07
N ASP A 265 18.90 -1.28 -8.19
CA ASP A 265 18.98 -1.95 -9.48
C ASP A 265 20.39 -1.69 -10.03
N GLY A 266 20.83 -2.55 -10.94
CA GLY A 266 21.97 -2.22 -11.78
C GLY A 266 21.80 -0.86 -12.44
N ALA A 267 22.90 -0.21 -12.79
CA ALA A 267 22.85 0.87 -13.76
C ALA A 267 22.03 0.43 -14.99
N GLN A 268 21.37 1.36 -15.69
CA GLN A 268 20.51 1.05 -16.85
C GLN A 268 21.22 0.26 -17.97
N SER A 269 22.55 0.15 -17.91
CA SER A 269 23.41 -0.65 -18.80
C SER A 269 23.51 -2.14 -18.45
N LEU A 270 23.09 -2.58 -17.26
CA LEU A 270 23.26 -3.98 -16.88
C LEU A 270 22.33 -4.90 -17.68
N PRO A 271 22.82 -6.09 -18.08
CA PRO A 271 21.94 -7.14 -18.60
C PRO A 271 20.78 -7.43 -17.63
N GLN A 272 19.64 -7.86 -18.16
CA GLN A 272 18.55 -8.30 -17.31
C GLN A 272 18.88 -9.68 -16.74
N PHE A 273 18.89 -9.79 -15.41
CA PHE A 273 19.11 -11.05 -14.71
C PHE A 273 17.80 -11.53 -14.08
N ASP A 274 17.45 -12.80 -14.31
CA ASP A 274 16.29 -13.42 -13.69
C ASP A 274 16.58 -13.88 -12.25
N HIS A 275 17.87 -14.04 -11.89
CA HIS A 275 18.33 -14.51 -10.58
C HIS A 275 19.41 -13.58 -10.00
N ILE A 276 19.39 -13.35 -8.68
CA ILE A 276 20.38 -12.51 -7.99
C ILE A 276 21.80 -13.07 -8.05
N SER A 277 21.95 -14.40 -8.01
CA SER A 277 23.27 -15.03 -8.18
C SER A 277 23.87 -14.71 -9.54
N ALA A 278 23.07 -14.71 -10.61
CA ALA A 278 23.55 -14.38 -11.95
C ALA A 278 24.01 -12.93 -12.06
N LEU A 279 23.33 -11.99 -11.37
CA LEU A 279 23.84 -10.63 -11.25
C LEU A 279 25.16 -10.61 -10.47
N ASN A 280 25.24 -11.32 -9.34
CA ASN A 280 26.45 -11.33 -8.52
C ASN A 280 27.65 -11.93 -9.27
N ASP A 281 27.43 -13.04 -9.98
CA ASP A 281 28.42 -13.68 -10.86
C ASP A 281 28.86 -12.70 -11.94
N TYR A 282 27.93 -11.99 -12.59
CA TYR A 282 28.26 -10.97 -13.58
C TYR A 282 29.10 -9.83 -12.99
N LEU A 283 28.72 -9.28 -11.83
CA LEU A 283 29.47 -8.19 -11.18
C LEU A 283 30.89 -8.64 -10.82
N TYR A 284 31.03 -9.88 -10.32
CA TYR A 284 32.31 -10.48 -9.99
C TYR A 284 33.18 -10.72 -11.23
N GLU A 285 32.63 -11.36 -12.28
CA GLU A 285 33.33 -11.68 -13.52
C GLU A 285 33.81 -10.43 -14.28
N ASN A 286 33.03 -9.35 -14.23
CA ASN A 286 33.35 -8.13 -14.96
C ASN A 286 34.24 -7.17 -14.14
N ASN A 287 34.68 -7.56 -12.93
CA ASN A 287 35.31 -6.66 -11.96
C ASN A 287 34.59 -5.31 -11.93
N ALA A 288 33.26 -5.36 -12.01
CA ALA A 288 32.46 -4.19 -12.17
C ALA A 288 32.50 -3.45 -10.82
N GLU A 289 33.43 -2.51 -10.71
CA GLU A 289 33.30 -1.36 -9.81
C GLU A 289 32.08 -0.50 -10.20
N GLU A 290 31.27 -0.91 -11.20
CA GLU A 290 29.96 -0.31 -11.44
C GLU A 290 29.23 -0.22 -10.11
N GLU A 291 29.18 1.00 -9.59
CA GLU A 291 28.54 1.32 -8.35
C GLU A 291 27.07 0.90 -8.52
N LEU A 292 26.71 -0.22 -7.89
CA LEU A 292 25.31 -0.51 -7.62
C LEU A 292 24.74 0.78 -7.05
N GLU A 293 23.75 1.35 -7.74
CA GLU A 293 23.15 2.59 -7.26
C GLU A 293 22.71 2.32 -5.83
N PRO A 294 23.20 3.09 -4.84
CA PRO A 294 22.85 2.84 -3.45
C PRO A 294 21.33 2.79 -3.35
N PRO A 295 20.77 1.87 -2.54
CA PRO A 295 19.32 1.71 -2.41
C PRO A 295 18.64 3.06 -2.32
N SER A 296 17.93 3.42 -3.39
CA SER A 296 17.39 4.76 -3.56
C SER A 296 15.96 4.77 -3.10
N ARG A 297 15.54 5.86 -2.47
CA ARG A 297 14.14 6.07 -2.14
C ARG A 297 13.26 6.30 -3.38
N LEU A 298 13.87 6.38 -4.57
CA LEU A 298 13.22 6.82 -5.80
C LEU A 298 13.11 5.71 -6.82
N MET A 299 11.88 5.33 -7.14
CA MET A 299 11.60 4.43 -8.25
C MET A 299 11.28 5.22 -9.52
N LEU A 300 12.34 5.59 -10.25
CA LEU A 300 12.25 6.37 -11.48
C LEU A 300 11.63 5.55 -12.62
N GLY A 301 10.71 6.17 -13.37
CA GLY A 301 10.11 5.56 -14.57
C GLY A 301 9.34 4.26 -14.32
N ALA A 302 8.98 3.97 -13.07
CA ALA A 302 8.28 2.76 -12.65
C ALA A 302 6.90 2.61 -13.29
N LEU A 303 6.34 3.71 -13.77
CA LEU A 303 4.98 3.81 -14.25
C LEU A 303 4.89 4.29 -15.71
N ASP A 304 6.03 4.61 -16.33
CA ASP A 304 6.08 5.20 -17.67
C ASP A 304 5.44 4.29 -18.73
N PHE A 305 5.47 2.97 -18.52
CA PHE A 305 4.82 2.02 -19.43
C PHE A 305 3.28 2.06 -19.38
N LEU A 306 2.68 2.72 -18.37
CA LEU A 306 1.22 2.89 -18.27
C LEU A 306 0.72 4.05 -19.13
N ILE A 307 1.61 4.96 -19.54
CA ILE A 307 1.28 6.13 -20.37
C ILE A 307 0.75 5.66 -21.72
N GLY A 308 -0.46 6.08 -22.07
CA GLY A 308 -1.16 5.74 -23.30
C GLY A 308 -1.76 4.32 -23.29
N ARG A 309 -1.67 3.59 -22.17
CA ARG A 309 -2.15 2.19 -22.07
C ARG A 309 -3.20 1.97 -21.00
N SER A 310 -3.23 2.80 -19.98
CA SER A 310 -4.13 2.63 -18.82
C SER A 310 -5.41 3.44 -18.95
N SER A 311 -6.49 2.96 -18.32
CA SER A 311 -7.77 3.66 -18.20
C SER A 311 -8.04 3.97 -16.73
N LEU A 312 -7.06 4.55 -16.04
CA LEU A 312 -7.12 4.79 -14.60
C LEU A 312 -8.31 5.68 -14.25
N THR A 313 -9.19 5.17 -13.39
CA THR A 313 -10.26 5.93 -12.75
C THR A 313 -9.85 6.43 -11.37
N THR A 314 -8.87 5.78 -10.74
CA THR A 314 -8.30 6.19 -9.45
C THR A 314 -6.78 6.12 -9.49
N LEU A 315 -6.14 7.22 -9.10
CA LEU A 315 -4.70 7.30 -8.90
C LEU A 315 -4.42 7.86 -7.50
N CYS A 316 -3.68 7.09 -6.70
CA CYS A 316 -3.21 7.51 -5.38
C CYS A 316 -1.68 7.44 -5.35
N ILE A 317 -1.02 8.55 -5.06
CA ILE A 317 0.44 8.62 -4.91
C ILE A 317 0.72 9.09 -3.47
N GLY A 318 1.31 8.20 -2.69
CA GLY A 318 1.81 8.45 -1.35
C GLY A 318 3.34 8.37 -1.36
N THR A 319 4.03 9.40 -0.91
CA THR A 319 5.49 9.44 -0.85
C THR A 319 5.98 10.02 0.46
N LEU A 320 7.18 9.63 0.88
CA LEU A 320 7.93 10.31 1.94
C LEU A 320 8.68 11.48 1.29
N GLY A 321 8.44 12.70 1.77
CA GLY A 321 9.26 13.85 1.40
C GLY A 321 10.67 13.67 1.94
N ASP A 322 11.68 13.82 1.09
CA ASP A 322 13.07 13.63 1.47
C ASP A 322 13.66 14.88 2.09
N LYS A 323 14.44 14.69 3.16
CA LYS A 323 15.30 15.72 3.71
C LYS A 323 16.66 15.58 3.04
N SER A 324 16.84 16.30 1.93
CA SER A 324 18.19 16.55 1.43
C SER A 324 19.04 17.10 2.58
N ARG A 325 20.05 16.32 3.01
CA ARG A 325 20.89 16.65 4.18
C ARG A 325 21.58 18.00 4.03
N ASN A 326 21.85 18.40 2.79
CA ASN A 326 22.57 19.63 2.46
C ASN A 326 21.68 20.71 1.85
N GLY A 327 20.40 20.41 1.61
CA GLY A 327 19.49 21.30 0.88
C GLY A 327 19.73 21.30 -0.64
N ASP A 328 20.68 20.51 -1.15
CA ASP A 328 20.87 20.31 -2.57
C ASP A 328 19.71 19.49 -3.14
N ALA A 329 19.07 20.01 -4.19
CA ALA A 329 18.02 19.30 -4.90
C ALA A 329 18.62 18.10 -5.63
N ASP A 330 18.17 16.88 -5.30
CA ASP A 330 18.55 15.69 -6.07
C ASP A 330 17.73 15.66 -7.37
N PRO A 331 18.38 15.77 -8.55
CA PRO A 331 17.70 15.86 -9.84
C PRO A 331 16.80 14.65 -10.14
N ARG A 332 17.05 13.51 -9.50
CA ARG A 332 16.22 12.31 -9.65
C ARG A 332 14.80 12.52 -9.15
N TYR A 333 14.57 13.40 -8.16
CA TYR A 333 13.20 13.75 -7.76
C TYR A 333 12.48 14.53 -8.85
N ASP A 334 13.19 15.37 -9.60
CA ASP A 334 12.63 16.12 -10.72
C ASP A 334 12.11 15.15 -11.80
N GLU A 335 12.89 14.13 -12.12
CA GLU A 335 12.50 13.05 -13.03
C GLU A 335 11.32 12.23 -12.50
N LEU A 336 11.29 11.92 -11.20
CA LEU A 336 10.20 11.19 -10.57
C LEU A 336 8.87 11.94 -10.66
N TYR A 337 8.86 13.21 -10.25
CA TYR A 337 7.67 14.05 -10.28
C TYR A 337 7.22 14.34 -11.72
N SER A 338 8.16 14.47 -12.65
CA SER A 338 7.88 14.53 -14.09
C SER A 338 7.26 13.24 -14.63
N SER A 339 7.71 12.06 -14.18
CA SER A 339 7.05 10.78 -14.51
C SER A 339 5.61 10.75 -13.99
N TRP A 340 5.39 11.11 -12.73
CA TRP A 340 4.04 11.16 -12.14
C TRP A 340 3.11 12.14 -12.84
N SER A 341 3.60 13.32 -13.22
CA SER A 341 2.82 14.33 -13.93
C SER A 341 2.38 13.84 -15.31
N ARG A 342 3.24 13.11 -16.04
CA ARG A 342 2.90 12.52 -17.34
C ARG A 342 1.75 11.52 -17.25
N ILE A 343 1.75 10.66 -16.23
CA ILE A 343 0.67 9.66 -16.02
C ILE A 343 -0.62 10.32 -15.58
N LEU A 344 -0.51 11.29 -14.67
CA LEU A 344 -1.65 12.09 -14.24
C LEU A 344 -2.30 12.80 -15.44
N ASN A 345 -1.49 13.36 -16.34
CA ASN A 345 -1.94 14.00 -17.56
C ASN A 345 -2.59 13.00 -18.54
N ASP A 346 -1.97 11.84 -18.74
CA ASP A 346 -2.48 10.77 -19.60
C ASP A 346 -3.85 10.24 -19.13
N SER A 347 -4.05 10.15 -17.82
CA SER A 347 -5.30 9.66 -17.21
C SER A 347 -6.41 10.71 -17.16
N ARG A 348 -6.19 11.94 -17.63
CA ARG A 348 -7.09 13.10 -17.41
C ARG A 348 -8.54 12.85 -17.80
N CYS A 349 -8.78 12.19 -18.93
CA CYS A 349 -10.11 11.94 -19.47
C CYS A 349 -10.89 10.84 -18.74
N THR A 350 -10.20 9.98 -17.97
CA THR A 350 -10.77 8.80 -17.30
C THR A 350 -10.77 8.93 -15.77
N LEU A 351 -9.89 9.76 -15.22
CA LEU A 351 -9.65 9.87 -13.78
C LEU A 351 -10.84 10.47 -13.04
N GLN A 352 -11.39 9.70 -12.10
CA GLN A 352 -12.49 10.10 -11.22
C GLN A 352 -12.01 10.49 -9.82
N ARG A 353 -10.87 9.94 -9.39
CA ARG A 353 -10.28 10.21 -8.08
C ARG A 353 -8.76 10.35 -8.19
N PHE A 354 -8.24 11.47 -7.70
CA PHE A 354 -6.81 11.67 -7.49
C PHE A 354 -6.52 11.90 -6.01
N CYS A 355 -5.55 11.17 -5.47
CA CYS A 355 -5.03 11.38 -4.12
C CYS A 355 -3.52 11.56 -4.19
N PHE A 356 -3.00 12.64 -3.61
CA PHE A 356 -1.59 12.87 -3.43
C PHE A 356 -1.32 13.07 -1.94
N ASP A 357 -0.44 12.27 -1.35
CA ASP A 357 -0.09 12.32 0.07
C ASP A 357 1.43 12.38 0.22
N GLN A 358 1.90 13.47 0.79
CA GLN A 358 3.32 13.73 0.99
C GLN A 358 3.63 13.70 2.49
N GLY A 359 4.19 12.58 2.94
CA GLY A 359 4.67 12.41 4.31
C GLY A 359 5.88 13.27 4.61
N VAL A 360 6.17 13.44 5.90
CA VAL A 360 7.41 14.05 6.39
C VAL A 360 8.39 12.93 6.75
N GLU A 361 9.65 13.07 6.34
CA GLU A 361 10.69 12.13 6.76
C GLU A 361 10.92 12.18 8.28
N ILE A 362 10.86 10.99 8.90
CA ILE A 362 11.01 10.76 10.36
C ILE A 362 12.40 11.16 10.88
N TYR A 363 13.43 11.13 10.03
CA TYR A 363 14.80 11.48 10.38
C TYR A 363 15.06 12.99 10.42
N GLY A 364 14.09 13.82 10.02
CA GLY A 364 14.13 15.25 10.28
C GLY A 364 13.72 15.51 11.73
N HIS A 365 14.58 16.17 12.51
CA HIS A 365 14.29 16.68 13.85
C HIS A 365 12.86 17.26 13.96
N GLY A 366 11.93 16.49 14.52
CA GLY A 366 10.54 16.89 14.78
C GLY A 366 9.72 17.25 13.54
N ARG A 367 8.42 17.53 13.76
CA ARG A 367 7.66 18.42 12.87
C ARG A 367 8.61 19.56 12.46
N PRO A 368 8.69 19.99 11.19
CA PRO A 368 9.46 21.18 10.85
C PRO A 368 9.03 22.26 11.82
N GLN A 369 9.92 22.61 12.77
CA GLN A 369 9.61 23.49 13.88
C GLN A 369 9.49 24.90 13.32
N ARG A 370 8.46 25.20 12.50
CA ARG A 370 8.30 26.46 11.75
C ARG A 370 9.66 27.11 11.47
N THR A 371 10.66 26.38 10.99
CA THR A 371 11.98 26.98 10.80
C THR A 371 11.81 27.80 9.55
N VAL A 372 11.60 29.10 9.77
CA VAL A 372 10.84 30.07 8.97
C VAL A 372 11.35 30.26 7.52
N HIS A 373 12.29 29.47 7.01
CA HIS A 373 13.15 29.98 5.93
C HIS A 373 13.37 29.09 4.71
N LYS A 374 12.93 27.83 4.63
CA LYS A 374 13.11 27.04 3.39
C LYS A 374 11.89 26.22 3.05
N GLN A 375 11.32 26.50 1.87
CA GLN A 375 10.33 25.65 1.23
C GLN A 375 10.88 24.22 1.15
N ARG A 376 10.03 23.23 1.44
CA ARG A 376 10.44 21.83 1.27
C ARG A 376 10.60 21.54 -0.22
N GLU A 377 11.65 20.81 -0.56
CA GLU A 377 11.95 20.44 -1.93
C GLU A 377 10.77 19.71 -2.61
N ALA A 378 10.08 18.83 -1.87
CA ALA A 378 8.90 18.13 -2.37
C ALA A 378 7.71 19.07 -2.69
N ASP A 379 7.52 20.17 -1.94
CA ASP A 379 6.51 21.19 -2.27
C ASP A 379 6.88 21.96 -3.55
N ARG A 380 8.17 22.25 -3.73
CA ARG A 380 8.71 22.87 -4.95
C ARG A 380 8.48 21.97 -6.16
N LEU A 381 8.75 20.68 -6.02
CA LEU A 381 8.56 19.67 -7.07
C LEU A 381 7.08 19.44 -7.40
N PHE A 382 6.21 19.35 -6.39
CA PHE A 382 4.76 19.29 -6.58
C PHE A 382 4.28 20.48 -7.40
N SER A 383 4.71 21.68 -7.02
CA SER A 383 4.32 22.92 -7.70
C SER A 383 4.89 23.05 -9.11
N LYS A 384 6.10 22.50 -9.34
CA LYS A 384 6.74 22.49 -10.66
C LYS A 384 6.09 21.49 -11.62
N TRP A 385 5.67 20.32 -11.13
CA TRP A 385 5.30 19.20 -12.00
C TRP A 385 3.83 18.76 -11.91
N ILE A 386 3.27 18.69 -10.70
CA ILE A 386 1.92 18.13 -10.49
C ILE A 386 0.85 19.21 -10.57
N LEU A 387 1.05 20.33 -9.87
CA LEU A 387 0.08 21.42 -9.85
C LEU A 387 -0.24 21.97 -11.26
N PRO A 388 0.73 22.17 -12.17
CA PRO A 388 0.42 22.66 -13.51
C PRO A 388 -0.49 21.72 -14.28
N VAL A 389 -0.30 20.40 -14.17
CA VAL A 389 -1.17 19.41 -14.84
C VAL A 389 -2.60 19.48 -14.31
N LEU A 390 -2.78 19.75 -13.01
CA LEU A 390 -4.10 19.95 -12.39
C LEU A 390 -4.78 21.25 -12.86
N LEU A 391 -4.02 22.27 -13.26
CA LEU A 391 -4.54 23.58 -13.64
C LEU A 391 -4.72 23.78 -15.16
N ASP A 392 -3.93 23.10 -15.99
CA ASP A 392 -3.80 23.35 -17.43
C ASP A 392 -5.02 22.94 -18.27
N SER A 393 -5.97 22.17 -17.74
CA SER A 393 -7.04 21.59 -18.56
C SER A 393 -8.27 21.15 -17.78
N PRO A 394 -9.41 20.97 -18.47
CA PRO A 394 -10.62 20.45 -17.83
C PRO A 394 -10.43 18.99 -17.40
N TRP A 395 -11.00 18.66 -16.25
CA TRP A 395 -10.98 17.32 -15.67
C TRP A 395 -12.38 16.68 -15.73
N PRO A 396 -12.88 16.26 -16.91
CA PRO A 396 -14.30 16.03 -17.16
C PRO A 396 -14.97 15.02 -16.21
N LEU A 397 -14.21 14.05 -15.69
CA LEU A 397 -14.73 12.99 -14.82
C LEU A 397 -14.25 13.08 -13.37
N LEU A 398 -13.38 14.05 -13.01
CA LEU A 398 -12.76 14.10 -11.70
C LEU A 398 -13.78 14.55 -10.64
N ARG A 399 -14.15 13.63 -9.75
CA ARG A 399 -15.13 13.85 -8.67
C ARG A 399 -14.49 14.11 -7.32
N ARG A 400 -13.25 13.67 -7.13
CA ARG A 400 -12.56 13.75 -5.86
C ARG A 400 -11.08 14.02 -6.04
N LEU A 401 -10.62 15.14 -5.50
CA LEU A 401 -9.23 15.53 -5.41
C LEU A 401 -8.84 15.62 -3.93
N GLN A 402 -7.80 14.88 -3.54
CA GLN A 402 -7.24 14.93 -2.21
C GLN A 402 -5.75 15.24 -2.28
N LEU A 403 -5.33 16.35 -1.70
CA LEU A 403 -3.94 16.75 -1.57
C LEU A 403 -3.63 16.80 -0.08
N LYS A 404 -2.61 16.08 0.37
CA LYS A 404 -2.24 15.97 1.78
C LYS A 404 -0.73 16.15 1.95
N GLY A 405 -0.35 16.89 2.98
CA GLY A 405 1.05 17.14 3.28
C GLY A 405 1.77 18.03 2.27
N VAL A 406 1.03 18.80 1.44
CA VAL A 406 1.57 19.77 0.48
C VAL A 406 1.44 21.18 1.07
N GLN A 407 2.52 21.94 1.12
CA GLN A 407 2.49 23.35 1.56
C GLN A 407 2.57 24.26 0.34
N SER A 408 1.79 25.36 0.30
CA SER A 408 1.85 26.27 -0.86
C SER A 408 3.13 27.11 -0.88
N LEU A 409 3.52 27.44 -2.12
CA LEU A 409 4.50 28.45 -2.49
C LEU A 409 3.98 29.84 -2.10
N ILE A 410 4.09 30.28 -0.85
CA ILE A 410 4.01 31.73 -0.62
C ILE A 410 5.35 32.33 -1.06
N HIS A 411 5.22 33.26 -2.01
CA HIS A 411 6.24 34.12 -2.60
C HIS A 411 7.46 34.36 -1.71
N GLU A 412 8.63 33.98 -2.25
CA GLU A 412 9.94 34.49 -1.82
C GLU A 412 9.91 36.03 -1.81
N GLY A 413 9.52 36.64 -0.69
CA GLY A 413 9.50 38.11 -0.59
C GLY A 413 8.57 38.74 0.46
N GLN A 414 7.57 38.03 1.00
CA GLN A 414 6.66 38.60 2.01
C GLN A 414 6.47 37.65 3.21
N PHE A 415 7.55 37.39 3.94
CA PHE A 415 7.43 36.79 5.27
C PHE A 415 7.25 37.92 6.29
N ILE A 416 6.01 38.21 6.65
CA ILE A 416 5.71 39.05 7.81
C ILE A 416 6.19 38.27 9.04
N GLN A 417 7.18 38.82 9.72
CA GLN A 417 7.72 38.30 10.97
C GLN A 417 6.62 38.38 12.03
N LEU A 418 5.85 37.30 12.20
CA LEU A 418 4.79 37.19 13.20
C LEU A 418 5.43 36.79 14.53
N ASP A 419 5.95 37.78 15.24
CA ASP A 419 6.72 37.61 16.49
C ASP A 419 5.87 37.27 17.73
N ASN A 420 4.57 36.97 17.63
CA ASN A 420 3.76 36.65 18.82
C ASN A 420 2.77 35.49 18.63
N ALA A 421 2.60 34.77 19.74
CA ALA A 421 1.91 33.50 19.94
C ALA A 421 0.48 33.44 19.39
N GLU A 422 0.05 32.21 19.07
CA GLU A 422 -1.31 31.83 18.61
C GLU A 422 -1.76 32.36 17.24
N THR A 423 -0.83 32.45 16.30
CA THR A 423 -1.16 32.79 14.91
C THR A 423 -1.83 31.62 14.18
N GLN A 424 -3.15 31.76 14.05
CA GLN A 424 -4.05 31.13 13.06
C GLN A 424 -3.25 30.69 11.83
N LEU A 425 -3.33 29.42 11.43
CA LEU A 425 -2.82 28.91 10.14
C LEU A 425 -3.63 29.62 9.01
N PRO A 426 -3.13 30.67 8.33
CA PRO A 426 -4.00 31.49 7.49
C PRO A 426 -3.72 31.25 5.99
N GLN A 427 -4.82 31.10 5.23
CA GLN A 427 -5.00 31.40 3.80
C GLN A 427 -4.31 30.55 2.72
N ILE A 428 -3.29 29.75 3.03
CA ILE A 428 -2.53 28.97 2.04
C ILE A 428 -3.37 27.88 1.36
N ASP A 429 -4.10 27.09 2.14
CA ASP A 429 -4.96 26.03 1.62
C ASP A 429 -6.13 26.59 0.80
N LEU A 430 -6.53 27.83 1.09
CA LEU A 430 -7.61 28.50 0.38
C LEU A 430 -7.20 28.86 -1.05
N GLU A 431 -5.95 29.27 -1.30
CA GLU A 431 -5.51 29.68 -2.64
C GLU A 431 -5.44 28.49 -3.62
N ILE A 432 -4.75 27.40 -3.23
CA ILE A 432 -4.71 26.19 -4.06
C ILE A 432 -6.12 25.63 -4.27
N SER A 433 -6.92 25.57 -3.20
CA SER A 433 -8.30 25.09 -3.30
C SER A 433 -9.16 25.98 -4.21
N GLU A 434 -9.01 27.30 -4.13
CA GLU A 434 -9.73 28.25 -4.98
C GLU A 434 -9.32 28.10 -6.45
N LEU A 435 -8.01 28.01 -6.74
CA LEU A 435 -7.50 27.77 -8.09
C LEU A 435 -8.03 26.46 -8.67
N LEU A 436 -7.98 25.37 -7.90
CA LEU A 436 -8.50 24.07 -8.33
C LEU A 436 -10.02 24.08 -8.49
N SER A 437 -10.76 24.81 -7.64
CA SER A 437 -12.22 24.91 -7.76
C SER A 437 -12.67 25.55 -9.08
N LYS A 438 -11.81 26.36 -9.71
CA LYS A 438 -12.07 26.98 -11.02
C LYS A 438 -11.81 26.03 -12.19
N THR A 439 -10.98 25.00 -12.01
CA THR A 439 -10.58 24.06 -13.09
C THR A 439 -11.32 22.73 -13.04
N LEU A 440 -11.80 22.34 -11.86
CA LEU A 440 -12.52 21.08 -11.66
C LEU A 440 -14.01 21.18 -12.03
N PRO A 441 -14.66 20.05 -12.37
CA PRO A 441 -16.11 20.01 -12.64
C PRO A 441 -16.93 20.49 -11.45
N GLU A 442 -18.10 21.07 -11.75
CA GLU A 442 -19.09 21.42 -10.74
C GLU A 442 -19.46 20.19 -9.89
N GLY A 443 -19.40 20.35 -8.56
CA GLY A 443 -19.66 19.28 -7.61
C GLY A 443 -18.47 18.36 -7.29
N ALA A 444 -17.29 18.59 -7.89
CA ALA A 444 -16.07 17.90 -7.47
C ALA A 444 -15.72 18.24 -6.01
N SER A 445 -15.39 17.21 -5.23
CA SER A 445 -14.93 17.36 -3.86
C SER A 445 -13.42 17.61 -3.82
N ILE A 446 -13.02 18.73 -3.21
CA ILE A 446 -11.61 19.12 -3.02
C ILE A 446 -11.29 19.05 -1.53
N SER A 447 -10.21 18.37 -1.21
CA SER A 447 -9.65 18.31 0.14
C SER A 447 -8.17 18.63 0.02
N VAL A 448 -7.77 19.80 0.50
CA VAL A 448 -6.36 20.18 0.66
C VAL A 448 -6.08 20.19 2.15
N ASP A 449 -5.12 19.40 2.58
CA ASP A 449 -4.68 19.31 3.95
C ASP A 449 -3.17 19.54 3.99
N ALA A 450 -2.73 20.57 4.71
CA ALA A 450 -1.30 20.81 4.93
C ALA A 450 -0.64 19.63 5.68
N TRP A 451 -1.43 18.78 6.33
CA TRP A 451 -0.99 17.61 7.06
C TRP A 451 -1.14 16.33 6.22
N ALA A 452 -0.14 15.47 6.29
CA ALA A 452 -0.18 14.15 5.67
C ALA A 452 -1.24 13.27 6.35
N SER A 453 -1.87 12.32 5.64
CA SER A 453 -2.87 11.41 6.29
C SER A 453 -2.25 10.60 7.41
N ARG A 454 -0.97 10.28 7.21
CA ARG A 454 -0.18 9.45 8.08
C ARG A 454 0.63 10.40 8.91
N GLU A 455 0.10 10.71 10.07
CA GLU A 455 0.94 11.19 11.15
C GLU A 455 1.98 10.09 11.40
N TYR A 456 3.21 10.34 10.97
CA TYR A 456 4.35 9.77 11.66
C TYR A 456 4.36 10.46 13.01
N GLU A 457 3.52 9.95 13.94
CA GLU A 457 3.28 10.60 15.21
C GLU A 457 4.62 10.82 15.91
N GLN A 458 4.86 12.09 16.20
CA GLN A 458 5.78 12.50 17.23
C GLN A 458 5.08 12.18 18.56
N ILE A 459 5.12 10.92 19.01
CA ILE A 459 4.67 10.56 20.36
C ILE A 459 5.71 11.10 21.35
N TYR A 460 5.76 12.42 21.55
CA TYR A 460 6.31 13.07 22.74
C TYR A 460 5.49 14.33 22.97
N TYR A 461 4.64 14.30 24.01
CA TYR A 461 4.54 15.34 25.05
C TYR A 461 3.38 15.13 26.04
N GLU A 462 2.53 14.11 25.91
CA GLU A 462 1.35 13.98 26.80
C GLU A 462 1.51 13.07 28.03
N ASP A 463 2.63 12.37 28.23
CA ASP A 463 2.77 11.40 29.35
C ASP A 463 3.90 11.71 30.36
N MET A 464 4.46 12.92 30.34
CA MET A 464 5.31 13.40 31.44
C MET A 464 4.48 14.21 32.44
N GLY A 465 3.53 13.53 33.07
CA GLY A 465 2.99 13.95 34.35
C GLY A 465 4.07 13.82 35.43
N VAL A 466 4.90 14.86 35.59
CA VAL A 466 5.66 15.08 36.84
C VAL A 466 5.35 16.50 37.32
N PRO A 467 4.75 16.65 38.51
CA PRO A 467 4.40 17.94 39.09
C PRO A 467 5.62 18.61 39.73
N PHE A 468 5.51 19.92 39.94
CA PHE A 468 6.34 20.68 40.89
C PHE A 468 6.24 20.13 42.31
#